data_AF-A0AAD5TY80-F1
#
_entry.id   AF-A0AAD5TY80-F1
#
_cell.length_a   1.000
_cell.length_b   1.000
_cell.length_c   1.000
_cell.angle_alpha   90.00
_cell.angle_beta   90.00
_cell.angle_gamma   90.00
#
_symmetry.space_group_name_H-M   'P 1'
#
loop_
_entity.id
_entity.type
_entity.pdbx_description
1 polymer ?
#
loop_
_entity_poly.entity_id
_entity_poly.type
_entity_poly.pdbx_seq_one_letter_code
_entity_poly.pdbx_strand_id
1 'polypeptide(L)'
;LKDKEENALNILNELDKEREQVEMELSSVLLEIQELEAAEMEHFQQLNKLELEISEEFEEKQWLKFKNYFNSRRLEELEKTNVYNDSFRIWYDGPFGTINGLRLGRLPTENVEWSEINAALGQTLLLLYSLAKKLNFTFQGYQLVPLGNFSRIDKIDEHGGKSRYDLINNDKIGDKSIKFTSDESWTKALKYTLIDLKWILTFAVQNQK
;
A
#
# COMPACT_ATOMS: atom_id res chain seq x y z
N LEU A 1 -60.05 -89.54 7.04
CA LEU A 1 -59.59 -88.97 8.32
C LEU A 1 -58.07 -89.06 8.39
N LYS A 2 -57.48 -90.26 8.28
CA LYS A 2 -56.02 -90.45 8.16
C LYS A 2 -55.34 -89.63 7.06
N ASP A 3 -55.84 -89.64 5.81
CA ASP A 3 -55.22 -88.86 4.72
C ASP A 3 -55.26 -87.33 4.94
N LYS A 4 -56.23 -86.83 5.71
CA LYS A 4 -56.31 -85.40 6.06
C LYS A 4 -55.34 -85.04 7.18
N GLU A 5 -55.13 -85.94 8.13
CA GLU A 5 -54.14 -85.80 9.19
C GLU A 5 -52.72 -85.88 8.62
N GLU A 6 -52.47 -86.76 7.66
CA GLU A 6 -51.18 -86.90 6.97
C GLU A 6 -50.84 -85.66 6.12
N ASN A 7 -51.80 -85.13 5.36
CA ASN A 7 -51.60 -83.86 4.64
C ASN A 7 -51.37 -82.67 5.59
N ALA A 8 -52.10 -82.60 6.70
CA ALA A 8 -51.91 -81.54 7.69
C ALA A 8 -50.52 -81.62 8.35
N LEU A 9 -50.02 -82.85 8.61
CA LEU A 9 -48.66 -83.06 9.12
C LEU A 9 -47.59 -82.63 8.11
N ASN A 10 -47.79 -82.91 6.82
CA ASN A 10 -46.84 -82.51 5.77
C ASN A 10 -46.77 -80.99 5.63
N ILE A 11 -47.92 -80.30 5.62
CA ILE A 11 -48.00 -78.83 5.57
C ILE A 11 -47.32 -78.22 6.80
N LEU A 12 -47.51 -78.79 7.99
CA LEU A 12 -46.91 -78.29 9.22
C LEU A 12 -45.37 -78.44 9.19
N ASN A 13 -44.86 -79.56 8.68
CA ASN A 13 -43.42 -79.77 8.47
C ASN A 13 -42.83 -78.82 7.41
N GLU A 14 -43.58 -78.48 6.35
CA GLU A 14 -43.14 -77.49 5.35
C GLU A 14 -43.08 -76.08 5.96
N LEU A 15 -44.12 -75.67 6.70
CA LEU A 15 -44.17 -74.39 7.41
C LEU A 15 -43.07 -74.24 8.46
N ASP A 16 -42.75 -75.30 9.21
CA ASP A 16 -41.66 -75.26 10.20
C ASP A 16 -40.29 -75.10 9.52
N LYS A 17 -40.06 -75.75 8.36
CA LYS A 17 -38.84 -75.55 7.56
C LYS A 17 -38.74 -74.13 7.00
N GLU A 18 -39.84 -73.59 6.47
CA GLU A 18 -39.89 -72.20 6.00
C GLU A 18 -39.61 -71.22 7.13
N ARG A 19 -40.18 -71.46 8.33
CA ARG A 19 -39.96 -70.60 9.49
C ARG A 19 -38.50 -70.63 9.94
N GLU A 20 -37.89 -71.82 9.99
CA GLU A 20 -36.47 -71.98 10.35
C GLU A 20 -35.55 -71.30 9.32
N GLN A 21 -35.90 -71.36 8.02
CA GLN A 21 -35.16 -70.66 6.98
C GLN A 21 -35.26 -69.12 7.13
N VAL A 22 -36.46 -68.61 7.38
CA VAL A 22 -36.67 -67.16 7.63
C VAL A 22 -35.97 -66.70 8.90
N GLU A 23 -35.96 -67.50 9.97
CA GLU A 23 -35.22 -67.19 11.20
C GLU A 23 -33.70 -67.11 10.98
N MET A 24 -33.14 -68.01 10.16
CA MET A 24 -31.73 -67.96 9.76
C MET A 24 -31.41 -66.72 8.91
N GLU A 25 -32.26 -66.41 7.92
CA GLU A 25 -32.11 -65.22 7.08
C GLU A 25 -32.19 -63.94 7.92
N LEU A 26 -33.17 -63.83 8.82
CA LEU A 26 -33.32 -62.70 9.74
C LEU A 26 -32.07 -62.50 10.61
N SER A 27 -31.51 -63.58 11.15
CA SER A 27 -30.28 -63.53 11.95
C SER A 27 -29.10 -62.99 11.14
N SER A 28 -28.94 -63.43 9.89
CA SER A 28 -27.87 -62.96 9.00
C SER A 28 -28.01 -61.47 8.67
N VAL A 29 -29.23 -61.01 8.40
CA VAL A 29 -29.51 -59.60 8.08
C VAL A 29 -29.27 -58.71 9.29
N LEU A 30 -29.64 -59.16 10.50
CA LEU A 30 -29.40 -58.40 11.73
C LEU A 30 -27.90 -58.21 12.02
N LEU A 31 -27.08 -59.24 11.73
CA LEU A 31 -25.62 -59.12 11.85
C LEU A 31 -25.06 -58.12 10.83
N GLU A 32 -25.52 -58.18 9.58
CA GLU A 32 -25.10 -57.23 8.54
C GLU A 32 -25.47 -55.78 8.90
N ILE A 33 -26.66 -55.55 9.45
CA ILE A 33 -27.07 -54.21 9.93
C ILE A 33 -26.12 -53.70 11.02
N GLN A 34 -25.76 -54.55 11.98
CA GLN A 34 -24.87 -54.15 13.07
C GLN A 34 -23.46 -53.81 12.57
N GLU A 35 -22.95 -54.56 11.59
CA GLU A 35 -21.67 -54.27 10.95
C GLU A 35 -21.72 -52.96 10.16
N LEU A 36 -22.81 -52.72 9.42
CA LEU A 36 -23.03 -51.47 8.69
C LEU A 36 -23.13 -50.27 9.63
N GLU A 37 -23.88 -50.36 10.73
CA GLU A 37 -24.01 -49.29 11.73
C GLU A 37 -22.65 -48.93 12.35
N ALA A 38 -21.80 -49.93 12.63
CA ALA A 38 -20.46 -49.69 13.13
C ALA A 38 -19.57 -48.97 12.09
N ALA A 39 -19.65 -49.37 10.81
CA ALA A 39 -18.92 -48.73 9.73
C ALA A 39 -19.42 -47.29 9.47
N GLU A 40 -20.72 -47.05 9.51
CA GLU A 40 -21.31 -45.70 9.39
C GLU A 40 -20.84 -44.79 10.53
N MET A 41 -20.78 -45.30 11.76
CA MET A 41 -20.30 -44.53 12.91
C MET A 41 -18.84 -44.12 12.73
N GLU A 42 -17.99 -45.01 12.24
CA GLU A 42 -16.58 -44.71 11.95
C GLU A 42 -16.47 -43.65 10.85
N HIS A 43 -17.22 -43.80 9.76
CA HIS A 43 -17.25 -42.82 8.68
C HIS A 43 -17.73 -41.44 9.16
N PHE A 44 -18.76 -41.40 10.01
CA PHE A 44 -19.27 -40.15 10.56
C PHE A 44 -18.22 -39.43 11.43
N GLN A 45 -17.44 -40.17 12.21
CA GLN A 45 -16.32 -39.60 12.98
C GLN A 45 -15.23 -39.03 12.07
N GLN A 46 -14.88 -39.73 10.99
CA GLN A 46 -13.90 -39.26 10.01
C GLN A 46 -14.37 -37.98 9.31
N LEU A 47 -15.65 -37.91 8.92
CA LEU A 47 -16.23 -36.71 8.29
C LEU A 47 -16.18 -35.50 9.22
N ASN A 48 -16.60 -35.65 10.47
CA ASN A 48 -16.56 -34.55 11.44
C ASN A 48 -15.14 -34.06 11.69
N LYS A 49 -14.15 -34.98 11.72
CA LYS A 49 -12.74 -34.61 11.87
C LYS A 49 -12.25 -33.80 10.67
N LEU A 50 -12.55 -34.25 9.45
CA LEU A 50 -12.16 -33.54 8.23
C LEU A 50 -12.83 -32.17 8.14
N GLU A 51 -14.11 -32.07 8.51
CA GLU A 51 -14.84 -30.80 8.54
C GLU A 51 -14.18 -29.80 9.50
N LEU A 52 -13.76 -30.25 10.67
CA LEU A 52 -13.05 -29.42 11.65
C LEU A 52 -11.68 -28.97 11.10
N GLU A 53 -10.90 -29.86 10.51
CA GLU A 53 -9.61 -29.52 9.87
C GLU A 53 -9.80 -28.48 8.74
N ILE A 54 -10.83 -28.64 7.91
CA ILE A 54 -11.16 -27.69 6.85
C ILE A 54 -11.54 -26.33 7.43
N SER A 55 -12.29 -26.30 8.54
CA SER A 55 -12.69 -25.06 9.21
C SER A 55 -11.48 -24.31 9.76
N GLU A 56 -10.56 -25.02 10.44
CA GLU A 56 -9.34 -24.44 11.00
C GLU A 56 -8.44 -23.83 9.91
N GLU A 57 -8.19 -24.58 8.83
CA GLU A 57 -7.42 -24.11 7.67
C GLU A 57 -8.10 -22.91 6.98
N PHE A 58 -9.43 -22.91 6.90
CA PHE A 58 -10.18 -21.80 6.34
C PHE A 58 -9.99 -20.54 7.20
N GLU A 59 -10.14 -20.65 8.51
CA GLU A 59 -9.94 -19.55 9.45
C GLU A 59 -8.51 -18.99 9.39
N GLU A 60 -7.50 -19.86 9.37
CA GLU A 60 -6.10 -19.46 9.22
C GLU A 60 -5.89 -18.69 7.90
N LYS A 61 -6.42 -19.20 6.79
CA LYS A 61 -6.34 -18.54 5.49
C LYS A 61 -7.02 -17.17 5.51
N GLN A 62 -8.18 -17.03 6.16
CA GLN A 62 -8.85 -15.73 6.28
C GLN A 62 -8.03 -14.76 7.13
N TRP A 63 -7.47 -15.22 8.24
CA TRP A 63 -6.59 -14.44 9.09
C TRP A 63 -5.34 -13.95 8.34
N LEU A 64 -4.66 -14.84 7.61
CA LEU A 64 -3.48 -14.49 6.82
C LEU A 64 -3.81 -13.48 5.72
N LYS A 65 -4.96 -13.63 5.05
CA LYS A 65 -5.45 -12.65 4.07
C LYS A 65 -5.68 -11.29 4.70
N PHE A 66 -6.37 -11.25 5.85
CA PHE A 66 -6.61 -10.02 6.59
C PHE A 66 -5.30 -9.33 6.99
N LYS A 67 -4.35 -10.11 7.53
CA LYS A 67 -3.02 -9.63 7.91
C LYS A 67 -2.26 -9.05 6.73
N ASN A 68 -2.26 -9.74 5.59
CA ASN A 68 -1.64 -9.23 4.37
C ASN A 68 -2.31 -7.94 3.87
N TYR A 69 -3.65 -7.88 3.87
CA TYR A 69 -4.38 -6.68 3.50
C TYR A 69 -4.00 -5.49 4.39
N PHE A 70 -3.98 -5.69 5.72
CA PHE A 70 -3.62 -4.67 6.69
C PHE A 70 -2.17 -4.20 6.53
N ASN A 71 -1.23 -5.13 6.36
CA ASN A 71 0.18 -4.80 6.16
C ASN A 71 0.40 -4.04 4.86
N SER A 72 -0.26 -4.43 3.77
CA SER A 72 -0.20 -3.71 2.49
C SER A 72 -0.72 -2.29 2.62
N ARG A 73 -1.79 -2.07 3.40
CA ARG A 73 -2.29 -0.71 3.69
C ARG A 73 -1.31 0.13 4.50
N ARG A 74 -0.70 -0.43 5.55
CA ARG A 74 0.33 0.28 6.32
C ARG A 74 1.55 0.61 5.47
N LEU A 75 1.93 -0.29 4.57
CA LEU A 75 3.02 -0.03 3.63
C LEU A 75 2.67 1.11 2.68
N GLU A 76 1.44 1.14 2.15
CA GLU A 76 0.95 2.25 1.33
C GLU A 76 0.98 3.60 2.09
N GLU A 77 0.64 3.60 3.37
CA GLU A 77 0.73 4.79 4.23
C GLU A 77 2.19 5.23 4.45
N LEU A 78 3.07 4.28 4.78
CA LEU A 78 4.49 4.56 5.01
C LEU A 78 5.21 5.07 3.76
N GLU A 79 4.82 4.57 2.59
CA GLU A 79 5.33 5.07 1.31
C GLU A 79 4.88 6.51 1.03
N LYS A 80 3.69 6.92 1.48
CA LYS A 80 3.23 8.32 1.40
C LYS A 80 4.02 9.21 2.35
N THR A 81 4.40 8.73 3.53
CA THR A 81 5.35 9.36 4.47
C THR A 81 6.80 9.12 4.04
N ASN A 82 7.09 9.27 2.76
CA ASN A 82 8.46 9.27 2.30
C ASN A 82 9.20 10.45 2.96
N VAL A 83 10.41 10.20 3.48
CA VAL A 83 11.23 11.16 4.24
C VAL A 83 11.38 12.51 3.53
N TYR A 84 11.37 12.52 2.19
CA TYR A 84 11.45 13.75 1.41
C TYR A 84 10.16 14.59 1.47
N ASN A 85 8.98 13.97 1.50
CA ASN A 85 7.71 14.69 1.68
C ASN A 85 7.63 15.29 3.09
N ASP A 86 8.18 14.61 4.09
CA ASP A 86 8.25 15.11 5.47
C ASP A 86 9.29 16.22 5.62
N SER A 87 10.41 16.15 4.89
CA SER A 87 11.49 17.15 4.93
C SER A 87 11.20 18.40 4.09
N PHE A 88 10.48 18.25 2.97
CA PHE A 88 10.17 19.31 2.01
C PHE A 88 8.68 19.28 1.65
N ARG A 89 7.84 19.77 2.56
CA ARG A 89 6.40 19.82 2.38
C ARG A 89 6.00 20.92 1.40
N ILE A 90 5.82 20.54 0.13
CA ILE A 90 5.34 21.46 -0.92
C ILE A 90 3.82 21.49 -0.97
N TRP A 91 3.25 22.68 -0.76
CA TRP A 91 1.82 22.96 -0.77
C TRP A 91 1.50 24.29 -1.44
N TYR A 92 0.27 24.78 -1.26
CA TYR A 92 -0.16 26.09 -1.73
C TYR A 92 -0.92 26.82 -0.62
N ASP A 93 -0.84 28.15 -0.65
CA ASP A 93 -1.63 29.04 0.19
C ASP A 93 -2.22 30.12 -0.71
N GLY A 94 -3.50 29.96 -1.05
CA GLY A 94 -4.17 30.76 -2.08
C GLY A 94 -3.36 30.84 -3.40
N PRO A 95 -2.94 32.05 -3.82
CA PRO A 95 -2.17 32.25 -5.05
C PRO A 95 -0.69 31.83 -4.92
N PHE A 96 -0.16 31.66 -3.71
CA PHE A 96 1.24 31.32 -3.47
C PHE A 96 1.50 29.81 -3.48
N GLY A 97 2.69 29.41 -3.92
CA GLY A 97 3.24 28.10 -3.59
C GLY A 97 3.96 28.18 -2.24
N THR A 98 3.90 27.12 -1.43
CA THR A 98 4.57 27.07 -0.13
C THR A 98 5.50 25.87 -0.02
N ILE A 99 6.62 26.05 0.67
CA ILE A 99 7.54 24.97 1.04
C ILE A 99 7.82 25.03 2.54
N ASN A 100 7.52 23.94 3.26
CA ASN A 100 7.54 23.86 4.72
C ASN A 100 6.80 25.03 5.41
N GLY A 101 5.70 25.48 4.80
CA GLY A 101 4.89 26.59 5.31
C GLY A 101 5.40 28.00 4.95
N LEU A 102 6.55 28.15 4.29
CA LEU A 102 7.05 29.45 3.82
C LEU A 102 6.45 29.78 2.46
N ARG A 103 5.92 30.99 2.30
CA ARG A 103 5.32 31.46 1.03
C ARG A 103 6.39 31.90 0.04
N LEU A 104 6.28 31.37 -1.18
CA LEU A 104 7.16 31.67 -2.28
C LEU A 104 6.43 32.52 -3.33
N GLY A 105 6.55 33.83 -3.19
CA GLY A 105 5.93 34.81 -4.08
C GLY A 105 5.61 36.11 -3.34
N ARG A 106 5.10 37.10 -4.08
CA ARG A 106 4.71 38.40 -3.54
C ARG A 106 3.61 38.98 -4.41
N LEU A 107 2.55 39.50 -3.78
CA LEU A 107 1.46 40.17 -4.47
C LEU A 107 1.32 41.60 -3.96
N PRO A 108 0.79 42.54 -4.78
CA PRO A 108 0.53 43.89 -4.31
C PRO A 108 -0.45 43.95 -3.13
N THR A 109 -1.39 43.00 -3.07
CA THR A 109 -2.40 42.87 -2.01
C THR A 109 -1.87 42.21 -0.75
N GLU A 110 -0.86 41.33 -0.88
CA GLU A 110 -0.28 40.58 0.22
C GLU A 110 1.24 40.53 0.09
N ASN A 111 1.90 41.36 0.89
CA ASN A 111 3.33 41.55 0.85
C ASN A 111 4.04 40.54 1.76
N VAL A 112 4.61 39.50 1.14
CA VAL A 112 5.51 38.56 1.81
C VAL A 112 6.90 39.18 1.95
N GLU A 113 7.52 39.04 3.12
CA GLU A 113 8.86 39.55 3.40
C GLU A 113 9.92 38.83 2.58
N TRP A 114 10.95 39.57 2.13
CA TRP A 114 12.02 39.00 1.31
C TRP A 114 12.82 37.91 2.03
N SER A 115 12.93 38.00 3.37
CA SER A 115 13.55 36.97 4.19
C SER A 115 12.77 35.65 4.16
N GLU A 116 11.43 35.68 4.12
CA GLU A 116 10.59 34.49 4.00
C GLU A 116 10.76 33.87 2.61
N ILE A 117 10.75 34.69 1.56
CA ILE A 117 10.94 34.26 0.17
C ILE A 117 12.33 33.62 -0.01
N ASN A 118 13.38 34.23 0.53
CA ASN A 118 14.73 33.69 0.46
C ASN A 118 14.90 32.40 1.27
N ALA A 119 14.26 32.32 2.45
CA ALA A 119 14.22 31.08 3.21
C ALA A 119 13.52 29.96 2.40
N ALA A 120 12.40 30.26 1.74
CA ALA A 120 11.72 29.35 0.84
C ALA A 120 12.61 28.93 -0.34
N LEU A 121 13.25 29.88 -1.03
CA LEU A 121 14.19 29.62 -2.13
C LEU A 121 15.39 28.78 -1.67
N GLY A 122 15.89 29.01 -0.46
CA GLY A 122 16.96 28.22 0.15
C GLY A 122 16.56 26.77 0.37
N GLN A 123 15.34 26.53 0.85
CA GLN A 123 14.79 25.19 0.97
C GLN A 123 14.56 24.54 -0.40
N THR A 124 14.09 25.32 -1.38
CA THR A 124 13.94 24.87 -2.77
C THR A 124 15.28 24.46 -3.38
N LEU A 125 16.36 25.23 -3.14
CA LEU A 125 17.70 24.89 -3.60
C LEU A 125 18.23 23.63 -2.90
N LEU A 126 18.00 23.49 -1.60
CA LEU A 126 18.39 22.29 -0.85
C LEU A 126 17.65 21.04 -1.33
N LEU A 127 16.36 21.17 -1.66
CA LEU A 127 15.58 20.10 -2.29
C LEU A 127 16.19 19.71 -3.63
N LEU A 128 16.49 20.68 -4.50
CA LEU A 128 17.10 20.42 -5.80
C LEU A 128 18.49 19.76 -5.67
N TYR A 129 19.31 20.21 -4.73
CA TYR A 129 20.60 19.60 -4.41
C TYR A 129 20.44 18.15 -3.94
N SER A 130 19.47 17.89 -3.06
CA SER A 130 19.17 16.56 -2.53
C SER A 130 18.66 15.63 -3.63
N LEU A 131 17.80 16.12 -4.54
CA LEU A 131 17.31 15.39 -5.70
C LEU A 131 18.44 15.04 -6.68
N ALA A 132 19.30 16.01 -7.00
CA ALA A 132 20.45 15.78 -7.88
C ALA A 132 21.38 14.72 -7.29
N LYS A 133 21.68 14.80 -5.99
CA LYS A 133 22.47 13.77 -5.28
C LYS A 133 21.77 12.41 -5.29
N LYS A 134 20.45 12.35 -5.09
CA LYS A 134 19.67 11.11 -5.11
C LYS A 134 19.66 10.45 -6.49
N LEU A 135 19.55 11.25 -7.56
CA LEU A 135 19.54 10.80 -8.94
C LEU A 135 20.96 10.61 -9.53
N ASN A 136 22.02 10.82 -8.74
CA ASN A 136 23.41 10.88 -9.20
C ASN A 136 23.60 11.82 -10.40
N PHE A 137 22.85 12.92 -10.43
CA PHE A 137 22.92 13.93 -11.49
C PHE A 137 23.86 15.06 -11.10
N THR A 138 24.76 15.43 -12.02
CA THR A 138 25.67 16.57 -11.85
C THR A 138 25.30 17.67 -12.84
N PHE A 139 25.03 18.87 -12.33
CA PHE A 139 24.80 20.04 -13.17
C PHE A 139 26.09 20.45 -13.89
N GLN A 140 26.02 20.64 -15.21
CA GLN A 140 27.15 21.10 -16.01
C GLN A 140 27.26 22.62 -15.87
N GLY A 141 28.46 23.12 -15.53
CA GLY A 141 28.74 24.56 -15.42
C GLY A 141 28.05 25.27 -14.24
N TYR A 142 27.33 24.56 -13.37
CA TYR A 142 26.69 25.13 -12.19
C TYR A 142 26.90 24.24 -10.96
N GLN A 143 27.17 24.87 -9.83
CA GLN A 143 27.28 24.23 -8.52
C GLN A 143 26.26 24.86 -7.57
N LEU A 144 25.38 24.02 -7.03
CA LEU A 144 24.39 24.45 -6.03
C LEU A 144 25.04 24.49 -4.65
N VAL A 145 24.84 25.59 -3.92
CA VAL A 145 25.38 25.79 -2.58
C VAL A 145 24.23 26.15 -1.62
N PRO A 146 23.56 25.16 -1.01
CA PRO A 146 22.47 25.41 -0.08
C PRO A 146 23.02 25.93 1.25
N LEU A 147 22.67 27.16 1.60
CA LEU A 147 23.08 27.86 2.83
C LEU A 147 21.85 28.55 3.49
N GLY A 148 20.69 27.89 3.44
CA GLY A 148 19.43 28.43 3.95
C GLY A 148 19.08 29.75 3.28
N ASN A 149 18.83 30.79 4.07
CA ASN A 149 18.49 32.14 3.59
C ASN A 149 19.57 32.80 2.70
N PHE A 150 20.82 32.32 2.80
CA PHE A 150 21.97 32.81 2.03
C PHE A 150 22.44 31.81 0.98
N SER A 151 21.54 30.93 0.55
CA SER A 151 21.82 29.99 -0.52
C SER A 151 22.31 30.72 -1.78
N ARG A 152 23.11 30.03 -2.59
CA ARG A 152 23.67 30.59 -3.83
C ARG A 152 23.92 29.53 -4.88
N ILE A 153 24.08 29.99 -6.12
CA ILE A 153 24.45 29.16 -7.25
C ILE A 153 25.77 29.71 -7.80
N ASP A 154 26.78 28.86 -7.85
CA ASP A 154 28.06 29.21 -8.44
C ASP A 154 28.10 28.70 -9.89
N LYS A 155 28.28 29.60 -10.86
CA LYS A 155 28.54 29.22 -12.26
C LYS A 155 30.04 29.04 -12.47
N ILE A 156 30.40 27.91 -13.07
CA ILE A 156 31.77 27.52 -13.40
C ILE A 156 31.89 27.64 -14.91
N ASP A 157 32.65 28.65 -15.35
CA ASP A 157 32.95 28.83 -16.77
C ASP A 157 34.04 27.83 -17.21
N GLU A 158 34.05 27.48 -18.49
CA GLU A 158 35.00 26.52 -19.08
C GLU A 158 36.48 26.91 -18.88
N HIS A 159 36.73 28.20 -18.64
CA HIS A 159 38.07 28.77 -18.41
C HIS A 159 38.46 28.84 -16.92
N GLY A 160 37.69 28.22 -16.03
CA GLY A 160 37.93 28.24 -14.57
C GLY A 160 37.45 29.51 -13.86
N GLY A 161 36.75 30.40 -14.57
CA GLY A 161 36.05 31.54 -13.98
C GLY A 161 34.89 31.08 -13.08
N LYS A 162 34.75 31.68 -11.90
CA LYS A 162 33.68 31.36 -10.96
C LYS A 162 32.81 32.60 -10.70
N SER A 163 31.61 32.61 -11.25
CA SER A 163 30.62 33.66 -11.03
C SER A 163 29.63 33.22 -9.94
N ARG A 164 29.39 34.08 -8.95
CA ARG A 164 28.50 33.76 -7.81
C ARG A 164 27.16 34.46 -7.99
N TYR A 165 26.09 33.70 -7.89
CA TYR A 165 24.72 34.20 -7.90
C TYR A 165 24.08 33.94 -6.55
N ASP A 166 24.08 34.96 -5.70
CA ASP A 166 23.34 34.94 -4.45
C ASP A 166 21.83 35.04 -4.73
N LEU A 167 21.01 34.61 -3.75
CA LEU A 167 19.56 34.85 -3.77
C LEU A 167 19.21 36.35 -3.68
N ILE A 168 17.97 36.68 -3.33
CA ILE A 168 17.49 38.06 -3.34
C ILE A 168 18.15 38.83 -2.19
N ASN A 169 18.85 39.92 -2.49
CA ASN A 169 19.36 40.83 -1.48
C ASN A 169 18.46 42.07 -1.42
N ASN A 170 17.69 42.20 -0.34
CA ASN A 170 16.58 43.15 -0.21
C ASN A 170 15.59 42.98 -1.36
N ASP A 171 15.69 43.80 -2.40
CA ASP A 171 14.83 43.77 -3.57
C ASP A 171 15.59 43.49 -4.87
N LYS A 172 16.83 42.99 -4.79
CA LYS A 172 17.68 42.81 -5.96
C LYS A 172 18.16 41.38 -6.12
N ILE A 173 18.24 40.92 -7.35
CA ILE A 173 19.01 39.73 -7.73
C ILE A 173 20.21 40.23 -8.54
N GLY A 174 21.41 40.13 -7.97
CA GLY A 174 22.58 40.84 -8.47
C GLY A 174 22.34 42.37 -8.46
N ASP A 175 22.55 43.02 -9.60
CA ASP A 175 22.34 44.48 -9.72
C ASP A 175 20.91 44.89 -10.13
N LYS A 176 20.03 43.92 -10.40
CA LYS A 176 18.68 44.17 -10.93
C LYS A 176 17.62 44.13 -9.83
N SER A 177 16.86 45.21 -9.68
CA SER A 177 15.71 45.24 -8.76
C SER A 177 14.54 44.42 -9.32
N ILE A 178 13.95 43.59 -8.45
CA ILE A 178 12.81 42.74 -8.76
C ILE A 178 11.49 43.24 -8.17
N LYS A 179 11.48 44.41 -7.52
CA LYS A 179 10.28 45.02 -6.90
C LYS A 179 9.09 45.13 -7.84
N PHE A 180 9.35 45.49 -9.10
CA PHE A 180 8.30 45.68 -10.12
C PHE A 180 7.98 44.40 -10.90
N THR A 181 8.87 43.40 -10.83
CA THR A 181 8.66 42.09 -11.45
C THR A 181 8.05 41.07 -10.50
N SER A 182 8.02 41.32 -9.20
CA SER A 182 7.37 40.46 -8.20
C SER A 182 5.86 40.68 -8.20
N ASP A 183 5.25 40.36 -9.33
CA ASP A 183 3.82 40.48 -9.62
C ASP A 183 3.12 39.11 -9.51
N GLU A 184 1.86 39.06 -9.93
CA GLU A 184 1.10 37.80 -9.96
C GLU A 184 1.74 36.76 -10.89
N SER A 185 2.34 37.20 -12.01
CA SER A 185 3.01 36.32 -12.97
C SER A 185 4.23 35.64 -12.34
N TRP A 186 5.06 36.41 -11.62
CA TRP A 186 6.22 35.89 -10.89
C TRP A 186 5.80 34.92 -9.77
N THR A 187 4.77 35.28 -9.01
CA THR A 187 4.23 34.39 -7.97
C THR A 187 3.70 33.08 -8.56
N LYS A 188 2.98 33.13 -9.69
CA LYS A 188 2.51 31.93 -10.41
C LYS A 188 3.67 31.10 -10.94
N ALA A 189 4.68 31.73 -11.53
CA ALA A 189 5.87 31.03 -12.03
C ALA A 189 6.57 30.27 -10.89
N LEU A 190 6.78 30.92 -9.74
CA LEU A 190 7.36 30.26 -8.56
C LEU A 190 6.51 29.12 -8.04
N LYS A 191 5.18 29.28 -8.00
CA LYS A 191 4.26 28.20 -7.66
C LYS A 191 4.41 27.01 -8.62
N TYR A 192 4.51 27.24 -9.92
CA TYR A 192 4.74 26.18 -10.90
C TYR A 192 6.11 25.51 -10.72
N THR A 193 7.17 26.26 -10.43
CA THR A 193 8.48 25.63 -10.14
C THR A 193 8.43 24.67 -8.95
N LEU A 194 7.68 25.01 -7.90
CA LEU A 194 7.48 24.12 -6.75
C LEU A 194 6.66 22.88 -7.13
N ILE A 195 5.64 23.04 -7.99
CA ILE A 195 4.86 21.91 -8.52
C ILE A 195 5.75 20.99 -9.33
N ASP A 196 6.59 21.52 -10.23
CA ASP A 196 7.51 20.73 -11.05
C ASP A 196 8.50 19.96 -10.17
N LEU A 197 9.08 20.61 -9.15
CA LEU A 197 9.96 19.96 -8.19
C LEU A 197 9.26 18.86 -7.39
N LYS A 198 7.97 19.03 -7.05
CA LYS A 198 7.17 17.99 -6.40
C LYS A 198 6.96 16.78 -7.30
N TRP A 199 6.72 17.00 -8.59
CA TRP A 199 6.61 15.91 -9.58
C TRP A 199 7.95 15.20 -9.79
N ILE A 200 9.06 15.94 -9.91
CA ILE A 200 10.41 15.37 -10.01
C ILE A 200 10.73 14.55 -8.76
N LEU A 201 10.38 15.04 -7.57
CA LEU A 201 10.57 14.30 -6.33
C LEU A 201 9.76 13.00 -6.33
N THR A 202 8.49 13.06 -6.73
CA THR A 202 7.62 11.88 -6.82
C THR A 202 8.19 10.86 -7.81
N PHE A 203 8.62 11.32 -8.98
CA PHE A 203 9.27 10.49 -9.99
C PHE A 203 10.57 9.86 -9.47
N ALA A 204 11.45 10.64 -8.85
CA ALA A 204 12.73 10.17 -8.31
C ALA A 204 12.57 9.13 -7.19
N VAL A 205 11.43 9.14 -6.51
CA VAL A 205 11.09 8.17 -5.45
C VAL A 205 10.48 6.90 -6.04
N GLN A 206 9.63 7.03 -7.06
CA GLN A 206 8.97 5.89 -7.71
C GLN A 206 9.92 5.04 -8.56
N ASN A 207 10.89 5.66 -9.27
CA ASN A 207 11.84 4.96 -10.16
C ASN A 207 13.04 4.33 -9.42
N GLN A 208 13.02 4.28 -8.09
CA GLN A 208 14.04 3.60 -7.29
C GLN A 208 13.48 2.36 -6.55
N LYS A 209 12.25 1.95 -6.85
CA LYS A 209 11.74 0.61 -6.52
C LYS A 209 12.20 -0.39 -7.57
#